data_AF-A0A352MBL6-F1
#
_entry.id   AF-A0A352MBL6-F1
#
_cell.length_a   1.000
_cell.length_b   1.000
_cell.length_c   1.000
_cell.angle_alpha   90.00
_cell.angle_beta   90.00
_cell.angle_gamma   90.00
#
_symmetry.space_group_name_H-M   'P 1'
#
loop_
_entity.id
_entity.type
_entity.pdbx_description
1 polymer ?
#
loop_
_entity_poly.entity_id
_entity_poly.type
_entity_poly.pdbx_seq_one_letter_code
_entity_poly.pdbx_strand_id
1 'polypeptide(L)' 'QMMHIGSYDNEPASFKLMEDFCRQNGYKRESKQHREIYLSDFRKVSPDKLKTVLRFRILK' A
#
# COMPACT_ATOMS: atom_id res chain seq x y z
N GLN A 1 2.70 -2.45 -6.97
CA GLN A 1 2.80 -2.85 -5.55
C GLN A 1 3.71 -1.88 -4.82
N MET A 2 3.60 -1.74 -3.51
CA MET A 2 4.40 -0.82 -2.69
C MET A 2 4.65 -1.40 -1.29
N MET A 3 5.78 -1.04 -0.68
CA MET A 3 6.02 -1.27 0.75
C MET A 3 5.51 -0.06 1.55
N HIS A 4 4.59 -0.29 2.48
CA HIS A 4 4.22 0.65 3.52
C HIS A 4 5.07 0.41 4.76
N ILE A 5 5.63 1.47 5.33
CA ILE A 5 6.36 1.45 6.59
C ILE A 5 5.68 2.45 7.53
N GLY A 6 5.12 1.96 8.63
CA GLY A 6 4.36 2.77 9.59
C GLY A 6 3.05 2.14 10.03
N SER A 7 2.26 2.90 10.81
CA SER A 7 0.94 2.46 11.29
C SER A 7 -0.02 2.23 10.12
N TYR A 8 -0.89 1.23 10.26
CA TYR A 8 -1.94 0.92 9.30
C TYR A 8 -2.86 2.12 9.00
N ASP A 9 -3.06 3.02 9.97
CA ASP A 9 -3.83 4.25 9.78
C ASP A 9 -3.26 5.18 8.69
N ASN A 10 -1.97 5.04 8.38
CA ASN A 10 -1.27 5.84 7.37
C ASN A 10 -1.24 5.17 5.98
N GLU A 11 -1.78 3.96 5.84
CA GLU A 11 -1.87 3.26 4.55
C GLU A 11 -2.62 4.04 3.45
N PRO A 12 -3.69 4.82 3.74
CA PRO A 12 -4.34 5.67 2.74
C PRO A 12 -3.37 6.63 2.02
N ALA A 13 -2.34 7.14 2.72
CA ALA A 13 -1.32 7.98 2.11
C ALA A 13 -0.46 7.19 1.12
N SER A 14 -0.12 5.94 1.44
CA SER A 14 0.60 5.05 0.52
C SER A 14 -0.25 4.66 -0.70
N PHE A 15 -1.55 4.38 -0.51
CA PHE A 15 -2.45 4.14 -1.65
C PHE A 15 -2.55 5.35 -2.58
N LYS A 16 -2.63 6.56 -2.03
CA LYS A 16 -2.63 7.79 -2.83
C LYS A 16 -1.37 7.92 -3.69
N LEU A 17 -0.20 7.66 -3.11
CA LEU A 17 1.07 7.66 -3.86
C LEU A 17 1.08 6.61 -4.99
N MET A 18 0.57 5.41 -4.73
CA MET A 18 0.46 4.37 -5.76
C MET A 18 -0.50 4.77 -6.88
N GLU A 19 -1.63 5.42 -6.55
CA GLU A 19 -2.61 5.89 -7.54
C GLU A 19 -2.07 7.05 -8.37
N ASP A 20 -1.38 8.00 -7.75
CA ASP A 20 -0.70 9.09 -8.45
C ASP A 20 0.37 8.55 -9.41
N PHE A 21 1.16 7.57 -8.97
CA PHE A 21 2.12 6.87 -9.84
C PHE A 21 1.43 6.19 -11.02
N CYS A 22 0.32 5.48 -10.79
CA CYS A 22 -0.45 4.85 -11.87
C CYS A 22 -0.93 5.90 -12.89
N ARG A 23 -1.55 6.99 -12.41
CA ARG A 23 -2.06 8.06 -13.27
C ARG A 23 -0.97 8.71 -14.12
N GLN A 24 0.20 8.96 -13.53
CA GLN A 24 1.36 9.52 -14.26
C GLN A 24 1.89 8.59 -15.36
N ASN A 25 1.73 7.27 -15.18
CA ASN A 25 2.17 6.27 -16.14
C ASN A 25 1.06 5.80 -17.10
N GLY A 26 -0.10 6.47 -17.09
CA GLY A 26 -1.24 6.13 -17.94
C GLY A 26 -2.02 4.89 -17.50
N TYR A 27 -1.78 4.37 -16.29
CA TYR A 27 -2.52 3.26 -15.71
C TYR A 27 -3.67 3.76 -14.82
N LYS A 28 -4.70 2.92 -14.68
CA LYS A 28 -5.79 3.13 -13.72
C LYS A 28 -5.90 1.93 -12.79
N ARG A 29 -6.33 2.16 -11.56
CA ARG A 29 -6.63 1.09 -10.61
C ARG A 29 -7.83 0.29 -11.14
N GLU A 30 -7.69 -1.04 -11.22
CA GLU A 30 -8.71 -1.95 -11.75
C GLU A 30 -9.97 -1.96 -10.87
N SER A 31 -9.77 -2.03 -9.55
CA SER A 31 -10.86 -2.07 -8.57
C SER A 31 -10.39 -1.60 -7.20
N LYS A 32 -11.34 -1.37 -6.28
CA LYS A 32 -11.03 -1.07 -4.86
C LYS A 32 -10.42 -2.26 -4.11
N GLN A 33 -10.47 -3.46 -4.69
CA GLN A 33 -9.84 -4.64 -4.10
C GLN A 33 -8.33 -4.45 -4.07
N HIS A 34 -7.75 -4.78 -2.92
CA HIS A 34 -6.32 -4.76 -2.70
C HIS A 34 -5.96 -5.91 -1.77
N ARG A 35 -4.68 -6.22 -1.73
CA ARG A 35 -4.09 -7.21 -0.86
C ARG A 35 -3.05 -6.54 0.02
N GLU A 36 -3.17 -6.79 1.29
CA GLU A 36 -2.22 -6.41 2.33
C GLU A 36 -1.45 -7.66 2.71
N ILE A 37 -0.14 -7.55 2.82
CA ILE A 37 0.73 -8.63 3.27
C ILE A 37 1.56 -8.08 4.42
N TYR A 38 1.15 -8.42 5.63
CA TYR A 38 1.82 -8.02 6.87
C TYR A 38 3.12 -8.80 7.02
N LEU A 39 4.25 -8.10 6.87
CA LEU A 39 5.59 -8.70 7.01
C LEU A 39 6.10 -8.61 8.45
N SER A 40 5.60 -7.65 9.23
CA SER A 40 5.96 -7.45 10.63
C SER A 40 4.84 -7.91 11.55
N ASP A 41 5.22 -8.50 12.68
CA ASP A 41 4.29 -8.84 13.76
C ASP A 41 3.97 -7.58 14.58
N PHE A 42 2.72 -7.11 14.48
CA PHE A 42 2.24 -5.91 15.16
C PHE A 42 2.32 -5.97 16.69
N ARG A 43 2.48 -7.16 17.28
CA ARG A 43 2.64 -7.34 18.72
C ARG A 43 4.09 -7.16 19.19
N LYS A 44 5.05 -7.22 18.26
CA LYS A 44 6.50 -7.21 18.56
C LYS A 44 7.21 -5.95 18.09
N VAL A 45 6.61 -5.23 17.15
CA VAL A 45 7.23 -4.11 16.45
C VAL A 45 6.42 -2.85 16.71
N SER A 46 7.10 -1.74 16.99
CA SER A 46 6.45 -0.45 17.17
C SER A 46 5.75 0.01 15.89
N PRO A 47 4.63 0.75 15.96
CA PRO A 47 3.85 1.15 14.78
C PRO A 47 4.68 1.83 13.69
N ASP A 48 5.70 2.61 14.06
CA ASP A 48 6.61 3.29 13.12
C ASP A 48 7.50 2.35 12.28
N LYS A 49 7.65 1.09 12.70
CA LYS A 49 8.52 0.08 12.04
C LYS A 49 7.73 -1.05 11.40
N LEU A 50 6.41 -1.04 11.47
CA LEU A 50 5.58 -2.06 10.83
C LEU A 50 5.76 -2.00 9.32
N LYS A 51 5.92 -3.18 8.71
CA LYS A 51 6.05 -3.31 7.26
C LYS A 51 4.87 -4.08 6.70
N THR A 52 4.15 -3.44 5.78
CA THR A 52 3.03 -4.04 5.05
C THR A 52 3.25 -3.86 3.57
N VAL A 53 3.14 -4.94 2.78
CA VAL A 53 3.10 -4.81 1.32
C VAL A 53 1.68 -4.55 0.88
N LEU A 54 1.47 -3.42 0.21
CA LEU A 54 0.21 -3.03 -0.40
C LEU A 54 0.24 -3.35 -1.90
N ARG A 55 -0.77 -4.07 -2.38
CA ARG A 55 -0.88 -4.47 -3.78
C ARG A 55 -2.33 -4.34 -4.27
N PHE A 56 -2.53 -3.65 -5.40
CA PHE A 56 -3.77 -3.68 -6.16
C PHE A 56 -3.49 -3.95 -7.64
N ARG A 57 -4.52 -4.37 -8.37
CA ARG A 57 -4.46 -4.59 -9.82
C ARG A 57 -4.66 -3.28 -10.59
N ILE A 58 -4.03 -3.19 -11.75
CA ILE A 58 -4.08 -2.02 -12.62
C ILE A 58 -4.53 -2.43 -14.02
N LEU A 59 -5.17 -1.49 -14.71
CA LEU A 59 -5.52 -1.54 -16.12
C LEU A 59 -4.71 -0.45 -16.84
N LYS A 60 -4.44 -0.68 -18.12
CA LYS A 60 -3.82 0.29 -19.02
C LYS A 60 -4.89 0.99 -19.84
#